data_AF-A0A7V2ILI4-F1
#
_entry.id   AF-A0A7V2ILI4-F1
#
_cell.length_a   1.000
_cell.length_b   1.000
_cell.length_c   1.000
_cell.angle_alpha   90.00
_cell.angle_beta   90.00
_cell.angle_gamma   90.00
#
_symmetry.space_group_name_H-M   'P 1'
#
loop_
_entity.id
_entity.type
_entity.pdbx_description
1 polymer ?
#
loop_
_entity_poly.entity_id
_entity_poly.type
_entity_poly.pdbx_seq_one_letter_code
_entity_poly.pdbx_strand_id
1 'polypeptide(L)' 'MANAATEGQRIQDDILRAMTPERKLELAMELYWSARDLKAAGLRRQHPDWSEEQVQAAVREVFMYARS' A
#
# COMPACT_ATOMS: atom_id res chain seq x y z
N MET A 1 -25.79 6.90 15.18
CA MET A 1 -24.35 6.92 15.50
C MET A 1 -23.54 6.64 14.23
N ALA A 2 -23.42 7.64 13.35
CA ALA A 2 -22.75 7.51 12.05
C ALA A 2 -21.74 8.64 11.83
N ASN A 3 -20.90 8.96 12.83
CA ASN A 3 -20.17 10.25 12.82
C ASN A 3 -18.62 10.16 12.82
N ALA A 4 -18.01 9.12 13.38
CA ALA A 4 -16.54 9.05 13.49
C ALA A 4 -15.85 8.57 12.20
N ALA A 5 -16.40 7.54 11.53
CA ALA A 5 -15.86 7.05 10.26
C ALA A 5 -15.96 8.11 9.13
N THR A 6 -17.03 8.90 9.13
CA THR A 6 -17.25 10.00 8.19
C THR A 6 -16.36 11.21 8.46
N GLU A 7 -16.02 11.48 9.72
CA GLU A 7 -15.13 12.57 10.10
C GLU A 7 -13.68 12.28 9.73
N GLY A 8 -13.20 11.05 9.97
CA GLY A 8 -11.87 10.62 9.52
C GLY A 8 -11.72 10.72 8.00
N GLN A 9 -12.74 10.29 7.25
CA GLN A 9 -12.76 10.40 5.80
C GLN A 9 -12.69 11.86 5.33
N ARG A 10 -13.50 12.74 5.93
CA ARG A 10 -13.52 14.18 5.59
C ARG A 10 -12.17 14.84 5.85
N ILE A 11 -11.55 14.56 7.00
CA ILE A 11 -10.22 15.08 7.36
C ILE A 11 -9.18 14.63 6.34
N GLN A 12 -9.20 13.34 5.98
CA GLN A 12 -8.28 12.80 4.98
C GLN A 12 -8.48 13.48 3.62
N ASP A 13 -9.71 13.66 3.19
CA ASP A 13 -10.02 14.32 1.94
C ASP A 13 -9.55 15.79 1.92
N ASP A 14 -9.72 16.52 3.03
CA ASP A 14 -9.27 17.91 3.14
C ASP A 14 -7.74 18.01 3.11
N ILE A 15 -7.04 17.10 3.79
CA ILE A 15 -5.58 16.98 3.72
C ILE A 15 -5.13 16.71 2.28
N LEU A 16 -5.75 15.74 1.61
CA LEU A 16 -5.42 15.42 0.22
C LEU A 16 -5.76 16.57 -0.72
N ARG A 17 -6.85 17.32 -0.50
CA ARG A 17 -7.17 18.51 -1.30
C ARG A 17 -6.14 19.63 -1.12
N ALA A 18 -5.60 19.80 0.09
CA ALA A 18 -4.60 20.83 0.39
C ALA A 18 -3.19 20.51 -0.14
N MET A 19 -2.88 19.25 -0.47
CA MET A 19 -1.58 18.86 -1.01
C MET A 19 -1.37 19.34 -2.44
N THR A 20 -0.16 19.77 -2.75
CA THR A 20 0.26 20.02 -4.14
C THR A 20 0.31 18.70 -4.92
N PRO A 21 0.17 18.73 -6.26
CA PRO A 21 0.31 17.54 -7.09
C PRO A 21 1.63 16.79 -6.88
N GLU A 22 2.74 17.51 -6.69
CA GLU A 22 4.06 16.94 -6.46
C GLU A 22 4.08 16.14 -5.15
N ARG A 23 3.53 16.72 -4.06
CA ARG A 23 3.51 16.02 -2.77
C ARG A 23 2.62 14.78 -2.80
N LYS A 24 1.53 14.81 -3.57
CA LYS A 24 0.69 13.62 -3.80
C LYS A 24 1.46 12.52 -4.49
N LEU A 25 2.23 12.86 -5.52
CA LEU A 25 3.02 11.88 -6.27
C LEU A 25 4.10 11.26 -5.38
N GLU A 26 4.81 12.07 -4.59
CA GLU A 26 5.81 11.58 -3.62
C GLU A 26 5.18 10.57 -2.64
N LEU A 27 4.06 10.94 -2.02
CA LEU A 27 3.36 10.06 -1.07
C LEU A 27 2.84 8.77 -1.74
N ALA A 28 2.33 8.87 -2.96
CA ALA A 28 1.89 7.69 -3.71
C ALA A 28 3.06 6.73 -4.01
N MET A 29 4.25 7.27 -4.32
CA MET A 29 5.46 6.46 -4.53
C MET A 29 5.95 5.82 -3.22
N GLU A 30 5.98 6.58 -2.12
CA GLU A 30 6.33 6.07 -0.79
C GLU A 30 5.38 4.92 -0.37
N LEU A 31 4.07 5.11 -0.58
CA LEU A 31 3.05 4.11 -0.30
C LEU A 31 3.23 2.86 -1.17
N TYR A 32 3.53 3.03 -2.46
CA TYR A 32 3.77 1.91 -3.38
C TYR A 32 4.89 0.99 -2.88
N TRP A 33 6.03 1.55 -2.47
CA TRP A 33 7.15 0.76 -1.96
C TRP A 33 6.82 0.14 -0.60
N SER A 34 6.23 0.91 0.31
CA SER A 34 5.83 0.42 1.64
C SER A 34 4.86 -0.76 1.56
N ALA A 35 3.91 -0.71 0.63
CA ALA A 35 2.95 -1.80 0.42
C ALA A 35 3.64 -3.08 -0.09
N ARG A 36 4.65 -2.95 -0.95
CA ARG A 36 5.43 -4.09 -1.46
C ARG A 36 6.26 -4.73 -0.34
N ASP A 37 6.89 -3.92 0.50
CA ASP A 37 7.66 -4.41 1.65
C ASP A 37 6.78 -5.15 2.65
N LEU A 38 5.61 -4.59 2.95
CA LEU A 38 4.62 -5.23 3.81
C LEU A 38 4.16 -6.57 3.22
N LYS A 39 3.90 -6.61 1.90
CA LYS A 39 3.52 -7.85 1.21
C LYS A 39 4.62 -8.89 1.26
N ALA A 40 5.88 -8.50 1.03
CA ALA A 40 7.04 -9.38 1.11
C ALA A 40 7.18 -9.98 2.52
N ALA A 41 7.04 -9.16 3.57
CA ALA A 41 7.08 -9.63 4.96
C ALA A 41 5.97 -10.66 5.25
N GLY A 42 4.75 -10.41 4.77
CA GLY A 42 3.64 -11.36 4.88
C GLY A 42 3.93 -12.69 4.17
N LEU A 43 4.51 -12.65 2.97
CA LEU A 43 4.87 -13.84 2.20
C LEU A 43 5.99 -14.63 2.86
N ARG A 44 7.06 -13.99 3.35
CA ARG A 44 8.13 -14.66 4.11
C ARG A 44 7.59 -15.39 5.33
N ARG A 45 6.61 -14.79 6.03
CA ARG A 45 5.96 -15.43 7.18
C ARG A 45 5.11 -16.64 6.77
N GLN A 46 4.42 -16.58 5.63
CA GLN A 46 3.54 -17.66 5.15
C GLN A 46 4.31 -18.81 4.49
N HIS A 47 5.45 -18.50 3.87
CA HIS A 47 6.30 -19.42 3.11
C HIS A 47 7.76 -19.32 3.60
N PRO A 48 8.07 -19.85 4.80
CA PRO A 48 9.41 -19.74 5.39
C PRO A 48 10.49 -20.52 4.62
N ASP A 49 10.09 -21.43 3.73
CA ASP A 49 10.94 -22.25 2.87
C ASP A 49 11.29 -21.57 1.53
N TRP A 50 10.64 -20.45 1.19
CA TRP A 50 10.90 -19.75 -0.06
C TRP A 50 12.22 -18.97 -0.02
N SER A 51 12.91 -18.96 -1.16
CA SER A 51 14.01 -18.02 -1.40
C SER A 51 13.49 -16.59 -1.55
N GLU A 52 14.38 -15.62 -1.38
CA GLU A 52 14.03 -14.20 -1.54
C GLU A 52 13.54 -13.90 -2.97
N GLU A 53 14.11 -14.57 -3.98
CA GLU A 53 13.70 -14.43 -5.37
C GLU A 53 12.26 -14.92 -5.59
N GLN A 54 11.85 -16.02 -4.94
CA GLN A 54 10.49 -16.54 -4.99
C GLN A 54 9.51 -15.55 -4.33
N VAL A 55 9.87 -14.98 -3.18
CA VAL A 55 9.09 -13.94 -2.51
C VAL A 55 8.92 -12.73 -3.42
N GLN A 56 9.99 -12.20 -4.00
CA GLN A 56 9.92 -11.02 -4.87
C GLN A 56 9.16 -11.27 -6.16
N ALA A 57 9.25 -12.48 -6.72
CA ALA A 57 8.44 -12.89 -7.87
C ALA A 57 6.94 -12.88 -7.53
N ALA A 58 6.55 -13.42 -6.37
CA ALA A 58 5.17 -13.40 -5.91
C ALA A 58 4.66 -11.99 -5.57
N VAL A 59 5.49 -11.13 -4.95
CA VAL A 59 5.15 -9.71 -4.75
C VAL A 59 4.90 -9.03 -6.10
N ARG A 60 5.78 -9.25 -7.09
CA ARG A 60 5.60 -8.72 -8.44
C ARG A 60 4.29 -9.20 -9.06
N GLU A 61 3.97 -10.48 -8.96
CA GLU A 61 2.73 -11.05 -9.49
C GLU A 61 1.49 -10.39 -8.87
N VAL A 62 1.45 -10.25 -7.55
CA VAL A 62 0.31 -9.62 -6.83
C VAL A 62 0.09 -8.17 -7.27
N PHE A 63 1.16 -7.39 -7.42
CA PHE A 63 1.05 -5.98 -7.81
C PHE A 63 0.85 -5.80 -9.33
N MET A 64 1.23 -6.77 -10.17
CA MET A 64 0.98 -6.73 -11.61
C MET A 64 -0.44 -7.17 -11.98
N TYR A 65 -0.98 -8.17 -11.27
CA TYR A 65 -2.24 -8.81 -11.62
C TYR A 65 -3.31 -8.64 -10.56
N ALA A 66 -3.24 -7.59 -9.73
CA ALA A 66 -4.24 -7.32 -8.70
C ALA A 66 -5.66 -7.44 -9.30
N ARG A 67 -6.34 -8.55 -8.99
CA ARG A 67 -7.74 -8.77 -9.39
C ARG A 67 -8.61 -8.16 -8.31
N SER A 68 -9.54 -7.31 -8.73
CA SER A 68 -10.60 -6.71 -7.92
C SER A 68 -11.54 -7.76 -7.35
#